data_AF-A0A1M5PNM6-F1
#
_entry.id   AF-A0A1M5PNM6-F1
#
_cell.length_a   1.000
_cell.length_b   1.000
_cell.length_c   1.000
_cell.angle_alpha   90.00
_cell.angle_beta   90.00
_cell.angle_gamma   90.00
#
_symmetry.space_group_name_H-M   'P 1'
#
loop_
_entity.id
_entity.type
_entity.pdbx_description
1 polymer ?
#
loop_
_entity_poly.entity_id
_entity_poly.type
_entity_poly.pdbx_seq_one_letter_code
_entity_poly.pdbx_strand_id
1 'polypeptide(L)'
;MSYQGFEGMDTDYARSAAHSMDGGVNAIRGVVGNIGSLLESTQWFGVYAQQFLDEWHGAFAQQLGGATDAITHHAALLRQRADMQDEASAS
;
A
#
# COMPACT_ATOMS: atom_id res chain seq x y z
N MET A 1 28.17 -31.86 -10.34
CA MET A 1 27.40 -30.72 -10.87
C MET A 1 27.18 -29.78 -9.71
N SER A 2 27.96 -28.71 -9.64
CA SER A 2 27.90 -27.73 -8.56
C SER A 2 26.94 -26.62 -8.99
N TYR A 3 25.80 -26.47 -8.33
CA TYR A 3 25.00 -25.25 -8.46
C TYR A 3 25.78 -24.13 -7.76
N GLN A 4 26.50 -23.29 -8.52
CA GLN A 4 26.88 -21.98 -8.03
C GLN A 4 25.64 -21.09 -8.11
N GLY A 5 24.77 -21.20 -7.11
CA GLY A 5 23.70 -20.23 -6.92
C GLY A 5 24.33 -18.92 -6.47
N PHE A 6 24.10 -17.85 -7.23
CA PHE A 6 24.28 -16.50 -6.70
C PHE A 6 23.23 -16.35 -5.59
N GLU A 7 23.64 -16.31 -4.31
CA GLU A 7 22.72 -15.96 -3.21
C GLU A 7 22.48 -14.45 -3.25
N GLY A 8 21.27 -14.05 -3.60
CA GLY A 8 20.88 -12.66 -3.73
C GLY A 8 19.37 -12.51 -3.82
N MET A 9 18.90 -11.27 -3.74
CA MET A 9 17.49 -10.96 -3.97
C MET A 9 17.13 -11.18 -5.45
N ASP A 10 15.99 -11.82 -5.72
CA ASP A 10 15.37 -11.80 -7.03
C ASP A 10 14.86 -10.37 -7.31
N THR A 11 15.62 -9.61 -8.10
CA THR A 11 15.40 -8.19 -8.32
C THR A 11 14.18 -7.93 -9.21
N ASP A 12 13.88 -8.83 -10.14
CA ASP A 12 12.68 -8.77 -10.98
C ASP A 12 11.42 -9.03 -10.17
N TYR A 13 11.45 -10.07 -9.32
CA TYR A 13 10.35 -10.33 -8.40
C TYR A 13 10.15 -9.17 -7.41
N ALA A 14 11.23 -8.60 -6.87
CA ALA A 14 11.15 -7.45 -5.97
C ALA A 14 10.50 -6.23 -6.62
N ARG A 15 10.84 -5.92 -7.89
CA ARG A 15 10.21 -4.84 -8.66
C ARG A 15 8.73 -5.12 -8.94
N SER A 16 8.39 -6.35 -9.30
CA SER A 16 7.00 -6.79 -9.52
C SER A 16 6.17 -6.69 -8.24
N ALA A 17 6.72 -7.10 -7.11
CA ALA A 17 6.09 -6.98 -5.80
C ALA A 17 5.86 -5.52 -5.42
N ALA A 18 6.86 -4.65 -5.60
CA ALA A 18 6.73 -3.22 -5.36
C ALA A 18 5.65 -2.57 -6.24
N HIS A 19 5.56 -2.95 -7.52
CA HIS A 19 4.49 -2.49 -8.41
C HIS A 19 3.11 -2.96 -7.94
N SER A 20 3.01 -4.21 -7.47
CA SER A 20 1.77 -4.77 -6.92
C SER A 20 1.34 -4.05 -5.63
N MET A 21 2.30 -3.66 -4.78
CA MET A 21 2.04 -2.85 -3.59
C MET A 21 1.46 -1.47 -3.95
N ASP A 22 2.04 -0.78 -4.94
CA ASP A 22 1.53 0.51 -5.43
C ASP A 22 0.09 0.35 -5.97
N GLY A 23 -0.18 -0.73 -6.71
CA GLY A 23 -1.51 -1.07 -7.22
C GLY A 23 -2.54 -1.30 -6.10
N GLY A 24 -2.16 -2.07 -5.07
CA GLY A 24 -3.01 -2.34 -3.90
C GLY A 24 -3.33 -1.07 -3.11
N VAL A 25 -2.35 -0.17 -2.92
CA VAL A 25 -2.55 1.13 -2.28
C VAL A 25 -3.57 1.97 -3.02
N ASN A 26 -3.46 2.05 -4.35
CA ASN A 26 -4.41 2.82 -5.15
C ASN A 26 -5.84 2.27 -5.06
N ALA A 27 -5.99 0.94 -5.03
CA ALA A 27 -7.29 0.31 -4.84
C ALA A 27 -7.90 0.66 -3.46
N ILE A 28 -7.10 0.58 -2.39
CA ILE A 28 -7.54 0.94 -1.03
C ILE A 28 -7.97 2.41 -0.97
N ARG A 29 -7.14 3.32 -1.48
CA ARG A 29 -7.44 4.76 -1.53
C ARG A 29 -8.73 5.04 -2.31
N GLY A 30 -8.94 4.33 -3.42
CA GLY A 30 -10.17 4.40 -4.20
C GLY A 30 -11.41 3.97 -3.40
N VAL A 31 -11.34 2.85 -2.69
CA VAL A 31 -12.45 2.38 -1.84
C VAL A 31 -12.77 3.38 -0.72
N VAL A 32 -11.74 3.90 -0.04
CA VAL A 32 -11.92 4.92 1.02
C VAL A 32 -12.57 6.18 0.45
N GLY A 33 -12.09 6.68 -0.69
CA GLY A 33 -12.68 7.85 -1.34
C GLY A 33 -14.15 7.64 -1.74
N ASN A 34 -14.48 6.46 -2.28
CA ASN A 34 -15.85 6.11 -2.67
C ASN A 34 -16.79 6.05 -1.45
N ILE A 35 -16.35 5.44 -0.35
CA ILE A 35 -17.16 5.36 0.87
C ILE A 35 -17.33 6.75 1.48
N GLY A 36 -16.27 7.58 1.53
CA GLY A 36 -16.38 8.97 2.00
C GLY A 36 -17.41 9.76 1.18
N SER A 37 -17.34 9.68 -0.15
CA SER A 37 -18.29 10.34 -1.05
C SER A 37 -19.72 9.84 -0.85
N LEU A 38 -19.91 8.53 -0.66
CA LEU A 38 -21.23 7.95 -0.38
C LEU A 38 -21.81 8.52 0.92
N LEU A 39 -21.02 8.55 1.99
CA LEU A 39 -21.44 9.04 3.30
C LEU A 39 -21.81 10.52 3.25
N GLU A 40 -21.05 11.34 2.53
CA GLU A 40 -21.34 12.77 2.34
C GLU A 40 -22.63 12.99 1.53
N SER A 41 -22.94 12.11 0.57
CA SER A 41 -24.13 12.22 -0.28
C SER A 41 -25.41 11.67 0.34
N THR A 42 -25.31 10.92 1.44
CA THR A 42 -26.45 10.20 2.04
C THR A 42 -27.07 11.00 3.18
N GLN A 43 -28.38 11.25 3.11
CA GLN A 43 -29.15 11.71 4.27
C GLN A 43 -29.39 10.55 5.23
N TRP A 44 -28.44 10.34 6.15
CA TRP A 44 -28.50 9.31 7.18
C TRP A 44 -28.55 9.97 8.56
N PHE A 45 -29.59 9.64 9.34
CA PHE A 45 -29.86 10.27 10.63
C PHE A 45 -29.96 9.24 11.76
N GLY A 46 -29.73 9.70 12.98
CA GLY A 46 -29.86 8.90 14.21
C GLY A 46 -28.51 8.65 14.88
N VAL A 47 -28.56 8.12 16.11
CA VAL A 47 -27.37 7.93 16.96
C VAL A 47 -26.31 7.02 16.31
N TYR A 48 -26.75 5.98 15.60
CA TYR A 48 -25.84 5.05 14.91
C TYR A 48 -25.19 5.66 13.66
N ALA A 49 -25.90 6.55 12.97
CA ALA A 49 -25.35 7.30 11.84
C ALA A 49 -24.19 8.18 12.30
N GLN A 50 -24.43 8.94 13.38
CA GLN A 50 -23.41 9.81 13.96
C GLN A 50 -22.19 8.99 14.44
N GLN A 51 -22.41 7.91 15.18
CA GLN A 51 -21.33 7.03 15.66
C GLN A 51 -20.48 6.51 14.50
N PHE A 52 -21.11 6.03 13.43
CA PHE A 52 -20.36 5.52 12.29
C PHE A 52 -19.57 6.62 11.57
N LEU A 53 -20.16 7.81 11.38
CA LEU A 53 -19.47 8.94 10.74
C LEU A 53 -18.27 9.40 11.59
N ASP A 54 -18.41 9.42 12.91
CA ASP A 54 -17.33 9.75 13.84
C ASP A 54 -16.21 8.70 13.78
N GLU A 55 -16.54 7.41 13.75
CA GLU A 55 -15.57 6.33 13.60
C GLU A 55 -14.86 6.37 12.25
N TRP A 56 -15.61 6.63 11.18
CA TRP A 56 -15.11 6.71 9.81
C TRP A 56 -14.12 7.87 9.64
N HIS A 57 -14.52 9.09 10.02
CA HIS A 57 -13.67 10.28 9.92
C HIS A 57 -12.56 10.33 10.97
N GLY A 58 -12.78 9.70 12.13
CA GLY A 58 -11.83 9.67 13.22
C GLY A 58 -10.73 8.63 13.02
N ALA A 59 -11.04 7.36 13.29
CA ALA A 59 -10.03 6.32 13.41
C ALA A 59 -9.75 5.61 12.08
N PHE A 60 -10.81 5.21 11.36
CA PHE A 60 -10.64 4.26 10.25
C PHE A 60 -9.97 4.87 9.02
N ALA A 61 -10.48 6.01 8.52
CA ALA A 61 -9.88 6.65 7.34
C ALA A 61 -8.42 7.04 7.58
N GLN A 62 -8.09 7.52 8.79
CA GLN A 62 -6.72 7.88 9.16
C GLN A 62 -5.79 6.66 9.25
N GLN A 63 -6.25 5.56 9.88
CA GLN A 63 -5.47 4.33 9.96
C GLN A 63 -5.18 3.74 8.57
N LEU A 64 -6.18 3.76 7.68
CA LEU A 64 -6.00 3.31 6.30
C LEU A 64 -5.03 4.21 5.54
N GLY A 65 -5.11 5.54 5.72
CA GLY A 65 -4.14 6.48 5.19
C GLY A 65 -2.71 6.13 5.61
N GLY A 66 -2.47 6.01 6.92
CA GLY A 66 -1.15 5.65 7.45
C GLY A 66 -0.63 4.29 6.96
N ALA A 67 -1.51 3.29 6.87
CA ALA A 67 -1.15 1.98 6.31
C ALA A 67 -0.74 2.09 4.83
N THR A 68 -1.48 2.84 4.02
CA THR A 68 -1.15 3.03 2.60
C THR A 68 0.16 3.79 2.39
N ASP A 69 0.47 4.75 3.26
CA ASP A 69 1.72 5.50 3.20
C ASP A 69 2.91 4.62 3.57
N ALA A 70 2.77 3.78 4.61
CA ALA A 70 3.78 2.79 4.97
C ALA A 70 4.05 1.80 3.83
N ILE A 71 3.00 1.27 3.19
CA ILE A 71 3.14 0.35 2.05
C ILE A 71 3.87 1.04 0.88
N THR A 72 3.48 2.28 0.55
CA THR A 72 4.12 3.06 -0.52
C THR A 72 5.62 3.27 -0.23
N HIS A 73 5.95 3.62 1.01
CA HIS A 73 7.34 3.78 1.46
C HIS A 73 8.14 2.48 1.30
N HIS A 74 7.58 1.35 1.75
CA HIS A 74 8.24 0.06 1.61
C HIS A 74 8.37 -0.40 0.15
N ALA A 75 7.42 -0.08 -0.72
CA ALA A 75 7.53 -0.36 -2.16
C ALA A 75 8.67 0.43 -2.81
N ALA A 76 8.88 1.69 -2.41
CA ALA A 76 10.02 2.49 -2.86
C ALA A 76 11.36 1.91 -2.37
N LEU A 77 11.45 1.54 -1.09
CA LEU A 77 12.64 0.90 -0.53
C LEU A 77 12.96 -0.43 -1.20
N LEU A 78 11.95 -1.24 -1.52
CA LEU A 78 12.15 -2.53 -2.17
C LEU A 78 12.72 -2.37 -3.58
N ARG A 79 12.23 -1.39 -4.36
CA ARG A 79 12.81 -1.03 -5.66
C ARG A 79 14.27 -0.59 -5.53
N GLN A 80 14.55 0.32 -4.60
CA GLN A 80 15.90 0.81 -4.35
C GLN A 80 16.87 -0.34 -4.02
N ARG A 81 16.44 -1.30 -3.20
CA ARG A 81 17.26 -2.47 -2.86
C ARG A 81 17.49 -3.39 -4.05
N ALA A 82 16.53 -3.46 -4.99
CA ALA A 82 16.68 -4.25 -6.21
C ALA A 82 17.73 -3.65 -7.12
N ASP A 83 17.71 -2.32 -7.27
CA ASP A 83 18.71 -1.61 -8.05
C ASP A 83 20.12 -1.76 -7.46
N MET A 84 20.26 -1.64 -6.13
CA MET A 84 21.54 -1.87 -5.42
C MET A 84 22.06 -3.30 -5.60
N GLN A 85 21.18 -4.31 -5.60
CA GLN A 85 21.57 -5.70 -5.78
C GLN A 85 22.08 -5.95 -7.22
N ASP A 86 21.42 -5.38 -8.23
CA ASP A 86 21.87 -5.51 -9.62
C ASP A 86 23.23 -4.82 -9.82
N GLU A 87 23.42 -3.62 -9.26
CA GLU A 87 24.71 -2.91 -9.27
C GLU A 87 25.83 -3.73 -8.63
N ALA A 88 25.58 -4.31 -7.44
CA ALA A 88 26.54 -5.16 -6.73
C ALA A 88 26.83 -6.48 -7.45
N SER A 89 25.88 -7.00 -8.23
CA SER A 89 26.07 -8.24 -9.01
C SER A 89 26.81 -7.98 -10.32
N ALA A 90 26.81 -6.75 -10.81
CA ALA A 90 27.50 -6.33 -12.02
C ALA A 90 28.94 -5.85 -11.79
N SER A 91 29.34 -5.64 -10.52
CA SER A 91 30.71 -5.28 -10.10
C SER A 91 31.60 -6.49 -9.86
#